data_AF-A0AA38K7D0-F1
#
_entry.id   AF-A0AA38K7D0-F1
#
_cell.length_a   1.000
_cell.length_b   1.000
_cell.length_c   1.000
_cell.angle_alpha   90.00
_cell.angle_beta   90.00
_cell.angle_gamma   90.00
#
_symmetry.space_group_name_H-M   'P 1'
#
loop_
_entity.id
_entity.type
_entity.pdbx_description
1 polymer ?
#
loop_
_entity_poly.entity_id
_entity_poly.type
_entity_poly.pdbx_seq_one_letter_code
_entity_poly.pdbx_strand_id
1 'polypeptide(L)' 'MSRNMFDRLVFMLAPNAIFHSPKKKHRHVKYQLATFLIRYGQRGSDVLDVASKLGIGLGTVHLYCHRVTRALRELR' A
#
# COMPACT_ATOMS: atom_id res chain seq x y z
N MET A 1 2.54 -14.39 -5.18
CA MET A 1 1.61 -14.26 -4.05
C MET A 1 0.23 -14.69 -4.52
N SER A 2 -0.45 -15.60 -3.81
CA SER A 2 -1.80 -16.05 -4.22
C SER A 2 -2.84 -14.94 -3.98
N ARG A 3 -3.86 -14.85 -4.84
CA ARG A 3 -4.97 -13.89 -4.73
C ARG A 3 -5.66 -13.98 -3.36
N ASN A 4 -5.84 -15.19 -2.84
CA ASN A 4 -6.44 -15.42 -1.53
C ASN A 4 -5.60 -14.83 -0.38
N MET A 5 -4.28 -14.93 -0.46
CA MET A 5 -3.38 -14.34 0.54
C MET A 5 -3.40 -12.82 0.47
N PHE A 6 -3.47 -12.27 -0.75
CA PHE A 6 -3.61 -10.84 -0.96
C PHE A 6 -4.91 -10.29 -0.38
N ASP A 7 -6.04 -10.92 -0.69
CA ASP A 7 -7.33 -10.45 -0.18
C ASP A 7 -7.44 -10.61 1.34
N ARG A 8 -6.82 -11.65 1.93
CA ARG A 8 -6.68 -11.77 3.40
C ARG A 8 -5.89 -10.62 4.01
N LEU A 9 -4.75 -10.26 3.42
CA LEU A 9 -3.96 -9.12 3.92
C LEU A 9 -4.72 -7.80 3.79
N VAL A 10 -5.46 -7.60 2.69
CA VAL A 10 -6.34 -6.44 2.53
C VAL A 10 -7.38 -6.40 3.64
N PHE A 11 -8.04 -7.54 3.92
CA PHE A 11 -9.05 -7.64 4.98
C PHE A 11 -8.47 -7.36 6.37
N MET A 12 -7.28 -7.87 6.69
CA MET A 12 -6.61 -7.61 7.97
C MET A 12 -6.18 -6.14 8.13
N LEU A 13 -5.72 -5.50 7.05
CA LEU A 13 -5.24 -4.13 7.08
C LEU A 13 -6.37 -3.08 6.99
N ALA A 14 -7.49 -3.44 6.36
CA ALA A 14 -8.61 -2.53 6.10
C ALA A 14 -9.15 -1.78 7.34
N PRO A 15 -9.24 -2.36 8.54
CA PRO A 15 -9.74 -1.65 9.73
C PRO A 15 -8.79 -0.59 10.28
N ASN A 16 -7.51 -0.60 9.88
CA ASN A 16 -6.51 0.30 10.48
C ASN A 16 -6.84 1.78 10.16
N ALA A 17 -6.87 2.60 11.21
CA ALA A 17 -7.22 4.02 11.14
C ALA A 17 -6.35 4.82 10.16
N ILE A 18 -5.12 4.39 9.86
CA ILE A 18 -4.23 5.06 8.90
C ILE A 18 -4.80 5.12 7.48
N PHE A 19 -5.70 4.19 7.15
CA PHE A 19 -6.35 4.12 5.84
C PHE A 19 -7.65 4.91 5.81
N HIS A 20 -8.22 5.25 6.96
CA HIS A 20 -9.44 6.03 7.08
C HIS A 20 -9.14 7.49 7.37
N SER A 21 -9.86 8.40 6.74
CA SER A 21 -9.82 9.81 7.14
C SER A 21 -11.22 10.40 7.04
N PRO A 22 -11.72 11.05 8.10
CA PRO A 22 -13.02 11.72 8.05
C PRO A 22 -13.00 12.96 7.13
N LYS A 23 -11.81 13.48 6.79
CA LYS A 23 -11.64 14.72 6.02
C LYS A 23 -11.34 14.51 4.53
N LYS A 24 -10.82 13.34 4.15
CA LYS A 24 -10.37 13.09 2.76
C LYS A 24 -10.61 11.65 2.35
N LYS A 25 -11.20 11.45 1.17
CA LYS A 25 -11.30 10.13 0.54
C LYS A 25 -9.89 9.61 0.22
N HIS A 26 -9.48 8.57 0.92
CA HIS A 26 -8.25 7.83 0.60
C HIS A 26 -8.52 6.76 -0.45
N ARG A 27 -7.50 6.40 -1.22
CA ARG A 27 -7.56 5.26 -2.13
C ARG A 27 -7.63 3.97 -1.32
N HIS A 28 -8.41 2.99 -1.79
CA HIS A 28 -8.65 1.73 -1.07
C HIS A 28 -7.33 1.02 -0.68
N VAL A 29 -7.30 0.35 0.47
CA VAL A 29 -6.13 -0.39 1.01
C VAL A 29 -5.51 -1.31 -0.03
N LYS A 30 -6.35 -2.00 -0.80
CA LYS A 30 -5.94 -2.84 -1.93
C LYS A 30 -4.91 -2.17 -2.86
N TYR A 31 -5.13 -0.92 -3.23
CA TYR A 31 -4.20 -0.20 -4.11
C TYR A 31 -2.91 0.17 -3.38
N GLN A 32 -2.99 0.58 -2.12
CA GLN A 32 -1.82 0.93 -1.32
C GLN A 32 -0.92 -0.31 -1.07
N LEU A 33 -1.55 -1.46 -0.76
CA LEU A 33 -0.87 -2.74 -0.58
C LEU A 33 -0.25 -3.23 -1.89
N ALA A 34 -0.96 -3.12 -3.01
CA ALA A 34 -0.40 -3.46 -4.32
C ALA A 34 0.85 -2.63 -4.64
N THR A 35 0.80 -1.32 -4.43
CA THR A 35 1.97 -0.43 -4.61
C THR A 35 3.16 -0.86 -3.73
N PHE A 36 2.90 -1.17 -2.45
CA PHE A 36 3.92 -1.66 -1.53
C PHE A 36 4.54 -2.97 -2.01
N LEU A 37 3.72 -3.94 -2.43
CA LEU A 37 4.19 -5.26 -2.87
C LEU A 37 4.96 -5.21 -4.19
N ILE A 38 4.57 -4.34 -5.12
CA ILE A 38 5.31 -4.12 -6.37
C ILE A 38 6.71 -3.61 -6.04
N ARG A 39 6.81 -2.56 -5.21
CA ARG A 39 8.09 -2.00 -4.78
C ARG A 39 8.95 -2.99 -3.99
N TYR A 40 8.34 -3.77 -3.10
CA TYR A 40 9.02 -4.77 -2.29
C TYR A 40 9.51 -5.95 -3.16
N GLY A 41 8.66 -6.46 -4.06
CA GLY A 41 8.97 -7.59 -4.93
C GLY A 41 10.08 -7.30 -5.93
N GLN A 42 10.28 -6.05 -6.33
CA GLN A 42 11.40 -5.64 -7.17
C GLN A 42 12.68 -5.29 -6.36
N ARG A 43 12.81 -5.78 -5.11
CA ARG A 43 13.96 -5.52 -4.21
C ARG A 43 14.27 -4.03 -4.00
N GLY A 44 13.24 -3.19 -3.99
CA GLY A 44 13.41 -1.75 -3.84
C GLY A 44 13.67 -1.01 -5.15
N SER A 45 13.09 -1.49 -6.26
CA SER A 45 13.00 -0.77 -7.54
C SER A 45 12.81 0.73 -7.36
N ASP A 46 13.39 1.48 -8.30
CA ASP A 46 13.22 2.92 -8.38
C ASP A 46 11.75 3.31 -8.21
N VAL A 47 11.52 4.24 -7.29
CA VAL A 47 10.19 4.76 -6.96
C VAL A 47 9.56 5.41 -8.19
N LEU A 48 10.39 5.95 -9.09
CA LEU A 48 9.97 6.51 -10.37
C LEU A 48 9.35 5.45 -11.29
N ASP A 49 9.91 4.25 -11.35
CA ASP A 49 9.38 3.15 -12.17
C ASP A 49 8.00 2.71 -11.64
N VAL A 50 7.86 2.55 -10.33
CA VAL A 50 6.58 2.19 -9.70
C VAL A 50 5.53 3.29 -9.89
N ALA A 51 5.93 4.54 -9.71
CA ALA A 51 5.08 5.72 -9.94
C ALA A 51 4.55 5.74 -11.38
N SER A 52 5.45 5.51 -12.35
CA SER A 52 5.12 5.52 -13.78
C SER A 52 4.19 4.37 -14.15
N LYS A 53 4.48 3.15 -13.69
CA LYS A 53 3.64 1.96 -13.94
C LYS A 53 2.23 2.07 -13.38
N LEU A 54 2.06 2.77 -12.27
CA LEU A 54 0.77 2.92 -11.59
C LEU A 54 0.06 4.25 -11.90
N GLY A 55 0.70 5.15 -12.65
CA GLY A 55 0.17 6.48 -12.96
C GLY A 55 -0.10 7.31 -11.70
N ILE A 56 0.80 7.26 -10.71
CA ILE A 56 0.68 8.00 -9.45
C ILE A 56 1.93 8.84 -9.19
N GLY A 57 1.79 9.91 -8.41
CA GLY A 57 2.93 10.74 -8.04
C GLY A 57 3.94 10.00 -7.15
N LEU A 58 5.22 10.34 -7.27
CA LEU A 58 6.31 9.72 -6.51
C LEU A 58 6.10 9.78 -4.99
N GLY A 59 5.66 10.93 -4.48
CA GLY A 59 5.29 11.08 -3.06
C GLY A 59 4.14 10.17 -2.62
N THR A 60 3.24 9.80 -3.54
CA THR A 60 2.15 8.86 -3.27
C THR A 60 2.67 7.44 -3.08
N VAL A 61 3.68 7.03 -3.87
CA VAL A 61 4.33 5.72 -3.70
C VAL A 61 4.97 5.61 -2.31
N HIS A 62 5.73 6.63 -1.91
CA HIS A 62 6.32 6.68 -0.56
C HIS A 62 5.27 6.65 0.54
N LEU A 63 4.21 7.47 0.39
CA LEU A 63 3.10 7.51 1.34
C LEU A 63 2.43 6.14 1.51
N TYR A 64 2.11 5.46 0.40
CA TYR A 64 1.47 4.15 0.45
C TYR A 64 2.37 3.11 1.10
N CYS A 65 3.66 3.12 0.77
CA CYS A 65 4.63 2.20 1.39
C CYS A 65 4.74 2.44 2.90
N HIS A 66 4.80 3.71 3.33
CA HIS A 66 4.87 4.07 4.74
C HIS A 66 3.60 3.63 5.49
N ARG A 67 2.41 3.91 4.94
CA ARG A 67 1.13 3.53 5.56
C ARG A 67 0.99 2.02 5.73
N VAL A 68 1.31 1.25 4.69
CA VAL A 68 1.27 -0.22 4.74
C VAL A 68 2.27 -0.75 5.75
N THR A 69 3.50 -0.23 5.75
CA THR A 69 4.54 -0.66 6.71
C THR A 69 4.10 -0.39 8.16
N ARG A 70 3.51 0.78 8.42
CA ARG A 70 3.01 1.13 9.75
C ARG A 70 1.85 0.23 10.18
N ALA A 71 0.86 0.02 9.31
CA ALA A 71 -0.25 -0.88 9.60
C ALA A 71 0.19 -2.33 9.84
N LEU A 72 1.19 -2.82 9.09
CA LEU A 72 1.80 -4.14 9.33
C LEU A 72 2.51 -4.25 10.68
N ARG A 73 3.12 -3.16 11.17
CA ARG A 73 3.75 -3.13 12.50
C ARG A 73 2.71 -3.12 13.63
N GLU A 74 1.55 -2.54 13.38
CA GLU A 74 0.43 -2.45 14.34
C GLU A 74 -0.42 -3.74 14.37
N LEU A 75 -0.22 -4.67 13.42
CA LEU A 75 -0.86 -5.99 13.39
C LEU A 75 -0.17 -7.04 14.29
N ARG A 76 0.88 -6.65 15.02
CA ARG A 76 1.61 -7.52 15.95
C ARG A 76 0.80 -7.84 17.20
#